data_AF-A0AAX3QKW5-F1
#
_entry.id   AF-A0AAX3QKW5-F1
#
_cell.length_a   1.000
_cell.length_b   1.000
_cell.length_c   1.000
_cell.angle_alpha   90.00
_cell.angle_beta   90.00
_cell.angle_gamma   90.00
#
_symmetry.space_group_name_H-M   'P 1'
#
loop_
_entity.id
_entity.type
_entity.pdbx_description
1 polymer ?
#
loop_
_entity_poly.entity_id
_entity_poly.type
_entity_poly.pdbx_seq_one_letter_code
_entity_poly.pdbx_strand_id
1 'polypeptide(L)'
;MRQFAQFPNGTALYNQYLTQTAIDRYLTENPFNASKALEQINTQYWINCFCDEYETFANWRRSGYPELKSTYDPANPYPNADTNGEIPRRFRYPSKESQDNAANYEVAVSRLSGSDHFSSRIWWDVAK
;
A
#
# COMPACT_ATOMS: atom_id res chain seq x y z
N MET A 1 -22.74 -1.57 4.06
CA MET A 1 -22.14 -2.01 5.34
C MET A 1 -23.18 -1.97 6.46
N ARG A 2 -23.86 -3.09 6.75
CA ARG A 2 -24.78 -3.19 7.91
C ARG A 2 -24.05 -3.30 9.26
N GLN A 3 -22.72 -3.44 9.22
CA GLN A 3 -21.85 -3.64 10.39
C GLN A 3 -21.92 -2.48 11.40
N PHE A 4 -22.16 -1.24 10.94
CA PHE A 4 -22.24 -0.08 11.83
C PHE A 4 -23.59 0.10 12.52
N ALA A 5 -24.61 -0.68 12.16
CA ALA A 5 -25.93 -0.60 12.79
C ALA A 5 -25.90 -0.92 14.29
N GLN A 6 -24.85 -1.60 14.77
CA GLN A 6 -24.63 -1.91 16.19
C GLN A 6 -24.11 -0.71 16.99
N PHE A 7 -23.72 0.39 16.33
CA PHE A 7 -23.14 1.57 16.97
C PHE A 7 -24.02 2.80 16.71
N PRO A 8 -24.84 3.25 17.69
CA PRO A 8 -25.83 4.32 17.47
C PRO A 8 -25.27 5.62 16.87
N ASN A 9 -24.06 6.03 17.31
CA ASN A 9 -23.38 7.21 16.75
C ASN A 9 -22.87 6.97 15.32
N GLY A 10 -22.47 5.74 15.00
CA GLY A 10 -22.09 5.34 13.63
C GLY A 10 -23.28 5.32 12.68
N THR A 11 -24.45 4.88 13.17
CA THR A 11 -25.71 4.88 12.41
C THR A 11 -26.14 6.29 12.00
N ALA A 12 -25.99 7.29 12.88
CA ALA A 12 -26.33 8.68 12.56
C ALA A 12 -25.49 9.24 11.40
N LEU A 13 -24.17 9.05 11.43
CA LEU A 13 -23.27 9.47 10.35
C LEU A 13 -23.50 8.67 9.06
N TYR A 14 -23.73 7.36 9.18
CA TYR A 14 -24.05 6.50 8.04
C TYR A 14 -25.29 6.99 7.29
N ASN A 15 -26.38 7.28 8.01
CA ASN A 15 -27.62 7.74 7.40
C ASN A 15 -27.49 9.13 6.76
N GLN A 16 -26.54 9.95 7.21
CA GLN A 16 -26.27 11.27 6.64
C GLN A 16 -25.42 11.19 5.37
N TYR A 17 -24.33 10.41 5.37
CA TYR A 17 -23.32 10.45 4.31
C TYR A 17 -23.37 9.25 3.34
N LEU A 18 -23.86 8.09 3.76
CA LEU A 18 -23.93 6.86 2.95
C LEU A 18 -25.38 6.53 2.56
N THR A 19 -26.08 7.51 2.00
CA THR A 19 -27.45 7.34 1.48
C THR A 19 -27.46 6.52 0.19
N GLN A 20 -28.59 5.90 -0.15
CA GLN A 20 -28.72 5.17 -1.41
C GLN A 20 -28.43 6.06 -2.62
N THR A 21 -28.93 7.30 -2.61
CA THR A 21 -28.63 8.29 -3.66
C THR A 21 -27.13 8.58 -3.81
N ALA A 22 -26.39 8.66 -2.69
CA ALA A 22 -24.94 8.87 -2.75
C ALA A 22 -24.20 7.65 -3.31
N ILE A 23 -24.63 6.43 -2.96
CA ILE A 23 -24.10 5.18 -3.50
C ILE A 23 -24.36 5.10 -5.01
N ASP A 24 -25.61 5.33 -5.44
CA ASP A 24 -26.01 5.24 -6.84
C ASP A 24 -25.26 6.26 -7.70
N ARG A 25 -25.10 7.50 -7.19
CA ARG A 25 -24.28 8.52 -7.84
C ARG A 25 -22.83 8.05 -8.00
N TYR A 26 -22.22 7.52 -6.94
CA TYR A 26 -20.84 7.04 -6.98
C TYR A 26 -20.65 5.94 -8.02
N LEU A 27 -21.55 4.94 -8.05
CA LEU A 27 -21.50 3.84 -9.01
C LEU A 27 -21.75 4.30 -10.46
N THR A 28 -22.57 5.34 -10.64
CA THR A 28 -22.81 5.95 -11.96
C THR A 28 -21.59 6.73 -12.44
N GLU A 29 -20.94 7.50 -11.57
CA GLU A 29 -19.72 8.28 -11.87
C GLU A 29 -18.48 7.38 -12.04
N ASN A 30 -18.46 6.20 -11.42
CA ASN A 30 -17.34 5.25 -11.43
C ASN A 30 -17.79 3.87 -11.93
N PRO A 31 -18.23 3.74 -13.19
CA PRO A 31 -18.75 2.49 -13.71
C PRO A 31 -17.67 1.41 -13.73
N PHE A 32 -18.05 0.18 -13.41
CA PHE A 32 -17.14 -0.96 -13.50
C PHE A 32 -16.79 -1.26 -14.96
N ASN A 33 -15.50 -1.36 -15.24
CA ASN A 33 -14.96 -1.73 -16.55
C ASN A 33 -14.15 -3.03 -16.38
N ALA A 34 -14.67 -4.12 -16.95
CA ALA A 34 -14.04 -5.43 -16.85
C ALA A 34 -12.59 -5.46 -17.37
N SER A 35 -12.25 -4.65 -18.38
CA SER A 35 -10.88 -4.55 -18.91
C SER A 35 -9.89 -3.89 -17.93
N LYS A 36 -10.40 -3.14 -16.94
CA LYS A 36 -9.65 -2.47 -15.88
C LYS A 36 -10.00 -3.00 -14.48
N ALA A 37 -10.56 -4.22 -14.41
CA ALA A 37 -11.11 -4.74 -13.17
C ALA A 37 -10.07 -4.77 -12.03
N LEU A 38 -8.83 -5.18 -12.31
CA LEU A 38 -7.78 -5.23 -11.29
C LEU A 38 -7.40 -3.84 -10.77
N GLU A 39 -7.27 -2.85 -11.65
CA GLU A 39 -7.02 -1.45 -11.29
C GLU A 39 -8.14 -0.91 -10.40
N GLN A 40 -9.40 -1.04 -10.84
CA GLN A 40 -10.55 -0.52 -10.12
C GLN A 40 -10.73 -1.19 -8.76
N ILE A 41 -10.66 -2.53 -8.71
CA ILE A 41 -10.84 -3.29 -7.46
C ILE A 41 -9.74 -2.93 -6.46
N ASN A 42 -8.46 -2.96 -6.87
CA ASN A 42 -7.36 -2.70 -5.93
C ASN A 42 -7.28 -1.22 -5.52
N THR A 43 -7.71 -0.28 -6.37
CA THR A 43 -7.82 1.14 -6.00
C THR A 43 -8.93 1.36 -4.97
N GLN A 44 -10.10 0.75 -5.15
CA GLN A 44 -11.16 0.80 -4.13
C GLN A 44 -10.73 0.11 -2.83
N TYR A 45 -10.00 -0.99 -2.93
CA TYR A 45 -9.43 -1.69 -1.78
C TYR A 45 -8.44 -0.79 -1.01
N TRP A 46 -7.56 -0.08 -1.73
CA TRP A 46 -6.64 0.89 -1.14
C TRP A 46 -7.38 2.02 -0.38
N ILE A 47 -8.48 2.55 -0.94
CA ILE A 47 -9.32 3.56 -0.26
C ILE A 47 -9.97 2.95 1.00
N ASN A 48 -10.54 1.74 0.87
CA ASN A 48 -11.24 1.07 1.96
C ASN A 48 -10.33 0.74 3.15
N CYS A 49 -9.07 0.42 2.87
CA CYS A 49 -8.06 0.10 3.89
C CYS A 49 -7.36 1.35 4.45
N PHE A 50 -7.82 2.58 4.20
CA PHE A 50 -7.13 3.80 4.66
C PHE A 50 -6.78 3.81 6.17
N CYS A 51 -7.63 3.21 7.02
CA CYS A 51 -7.38 3.07 8.47
C CYS A 51 -6.65 1.77 8.86
N ASP A 52 -6.15 1.03 7.89
CA ASP A 52 -5.29 -0.16 8.01
C ASP A 52 -4.09 0.02 7.08
N GLU A 53 -3.11 0.78 7.57
CA GLU A 53 -1.94 1.19 6.80
C GLU A 53 -1.06 0.00 6.39
N TYR A 54 -1.03 -1.05 7.20
CA TYR A 54 -0.26 -2.27 6.91
C TYR A 54 -0.84 -2.98 5.70
N GLU A 55 -2.16 -3.18 5.67
CA GLU A 55 -2.84 -3.81 4.55
C GLU A 55 -2.81 -2.92 3.31
N THR A 56 -3.00 -1.61 3.48
CA THR A 56 -2.86 -0.63 2.38
C THR A 56 -1.49 -0.73 1.71
N PHE A 57 -0.42 -0.74 2.50
CA PHE A 57 0.95 -0.85 1.98
C PHE A 57 1.24 -2.23 1.38
N ALA A 58 0.71 -3.30 1.97
CA ALA A 58 0.86 -4.65 1.45
C ALA A 58 0.13 -4.84 0.10
N ASN A 59 -1.14 -4.45 0.02
CA ASN A 59 -1.96 -4.52 -1.18
C ASN A 59 -1.38 -3.67 -2.32
N TRP A 60 -0.91 -2.45 -2.04
CA TRP A 60 -0.29 -1.61 -3.07
C TRP A 60 0.94 -2.29 -3.68
N ARG A 61 1.86 -2.80 -2.85
CA ARG A 61 3.05 -3.53 -3.34
C ARG A 61 2.66 -4.76 -4.16
N ARG A 62 1.68 -5.53 -3.70
CA ARG A 62 1.25 -6.79 -4.33
C ARG A 62 0.48 -6.57 -5.62
N SER A 63 -0.32 -5.51 -5.72
CA SER A 63 -1.19 -5.24 -6.86
C SER A 63 -0.60 -4.25 -7.87
N GLY A 64 0.26 -3.33 -7.42
CA GLY A 64 0.71 -2.17 -8.20
C GLY A 64 -0.28 -1.01 -8.22
N TYR A 65 -1.45 -1.13 -7.57
CA TYR A 65 -2.53 -0.15 -7.64
C TYR A 65 -2.82 0.52 -6.29
N PRO A 66 -3.19 1.82 -6.29
CA PRO A 66 -3.13 2.72 -7.45
C PRO A 66 -1.68 2.91 -7.94
N GLU A 67 -1.52 3.33 -9.20
CA GLU A 67 -0.20 3.62 -9.79
C GLU A 67 0.39 4.88 -9.14
N LEU A 68 1.06 4.70 -8.00
CA LEU A 68 1.71 5.77 -7.27
C LEU A 68 2.98 6.23 -7.98
N LYS A 69 3.12 7.54 -8.12
CA LYS A 69 4.35 8.17 -8.61
C LYS A 69 5.14 8.67 -7.42
N SER A 70 6.46 8.44 -7.45
CA SER A 70 7.35 9.02 -6.47
C SER A 70 7.31 10.55 -6.57
N THR A 71 7.43 11.22 -5.43
CA THR A 71 7.58 12.69 -5.35
C THR A 71 9.02 13.14 -5.63
N TYR A 72 9.91 12.22 -6.01
CA TYR A 72 11.30 12.52 -6.33
C TYR A 72 11.42 13.44 -7.55
N ASP A 73 12.23 14.50 -7.40
CA ASP A 73 12.59 15.41 -8.47
C ASP A 73 14.07 15.20 -8.86
N PRO A 74 14.37 14.72 -10.09
CA PRO A 74 15.75 14.57 -10.56
C PRO A 74 16.53 15.88 -10.65
N ALA A 75 15.86 17.03 -10.78
CA ALA A 75 16.50 18.34 -10.83
C ALA A 75 16.87 18.86 -9.42
N ASN A 76 16.23 18.32 -8.38
CA ASN A 76 16.53 18.64 -6.98
C ASN A 76 16.52 17.35 -6.14
N PRO A 77 17.51 16.46 -6.35
CA PRO A 77 17.52 15.16 -5.70
C PRO A 77 17.85 15.29 -4.21
N TYR A 78 17.21 14.47 -3.38
CA TYR A 78 17.62 14.32 -1.99
C TYR A 78 18.95 13.54 -1.95
N PRO A 79 20.07 14.16 -1.53
CA PRO A 79 21.41 13.59 -1.71
C PRO A 79 21.68 12.29 -0.93
N ASN A 80 20.77 11.88 -0.04
CA ASN A 80 20.89 10.69 0.82
C ASN A 80 19.69 9.73 0.70
N ALA A 81 18.99 9.72 -0.44
CA ALA A 81 17.88 8.80 -0.65
C ALA A 81 18.37 7.36 -0.92
N ASP A 82 18.14 6.44 0.03
CA ASP A 82 18.51 5.01 -0.08
C ASP A 82 17.81 4.27 -1.24
N THR A 83 16.69 4.83 -1.73
CA THR A 83 15.87 4.21 -2.79
C THR A 83 16.14 4.78 -4.18
N ASN A 84 17.14 5.66 -4.36
CA ASN A 84 17.37 6.39 -5.62
C ASN A 84 16.11 7.07 -6.17
N GLY A 85 15.24 7.56 -5.27
CA GLY A 85 14.01 8.23 -5.64
C GLY A 85 12.81 7.31 -5.86
N GLU A 86 12.93 5.99 -5.69
CA GLU A 86 11.76 5.10 -5.72
C GLU A 86 10.99 5.11 -4.38
N ILE A 87 9.70 4.76 -4.43
CA ILE A 87 8.90 4.56 -3.22
C ILE A 87 9.39 3.27 -2.51
N PRO A 88 9.70 3.31 -1.20
CA PRO A 88 10.13 2.13 -0.44
C PRO A 88 9.21 0.92 -0.60
N ARG A 89 9.80 -0.28 -0.63
CA ARG A 89 9.12 -1.57 -0.80
C ARG A 89 9.14 -2.44 0.45
N ARG A 90 10.03 -2.14 1.40
CA ARG A 90 10.14 -2.82 2.70
C ARG A 90 10.83 -1.93 3.71
N PHE A 91 10.84 -2.36 4.97
CA PHE A 91 11.76 -1.83 5.97
C PHE A 91 13.03 -2.69 6.03
N ARG A 92 14.16 -2.05 6.35
CA ARG A 92 15.42 -2.74 6.64
C ARG A 92 15.34 -3.49 7.97
N TYR A 93 16.20 -4.47 8.16
CA TYR A 93 16.33 -5.10 9.48
C TYR A 93 16.89 -4.10 10.49
N PRO A 94 16.59 -4.24 11.79
CA PRO A 94 17.23 -3.43 12.83
C PRO A 94 18.75 -3.56 12.74
N SER A 95 19.48 -2.44 12.82
CA SER A 95 20.95 -2.44 12.65
C SER A 95 21.68 -3.35 13.64
N LYS A 96 21.12 -3.56 14.83
CA LYS A 96 21.67 -4.47 15.85
C LYS A 96 21.73 -5.92 15.40
N GLU A 97 20.85 -6.38 14.51
CA GLU A 97 20.88 -7.77 14.02
C GLU A 97 22.20 -8.10 13.30
N SER A 98 22.83 -7.11 12.65
CA SER A 98 24.13 -7.28 12.01
C SER A 98 25.30 -7.46 12.99
N GLN A 99 25.10 -7.10 14.27
CA GLN A 99 26.12 -7.18 15.33
C GLN A 99 25.85 -8.36 16.26
N ASP A 100 24.62 -8.46 16.74
CA ASP A 100 24.21 -9.42 17.78
C ASP A 100 23.87 -10.80 17.18
N ASN A 101 23.54 -10.86 15.89
CA ASN A 101 23.03 -12.05 15.21
C ASN A 101 23.55 -12.18 13.76
N ALA A 102 24.81 -11.79 13.54
CA ALA A 102 25.41 -11.59 12.22
C ALA A 102 25.20 -12.76 11.24
N ALA A 103 25.42 -14.01 11.68
CA ALA A 103 25.29 -15.17 10.81
C ALA A 103 23.85 -15.36 10.26
N ASN A 104 22.83 -15.15 11.09
CA ASN A 104 21.44 -15.27 10.63
C ASN A 104 21.01 -14.05 9.82
N TYR A 105 21.50 -12.86 10.17
CA TYR A 105 21.29 -11.64 9.38
C TYR A 105 21.84 -11.82 7.96
N GLU A 106 23.07 -12.30 7.80
CA GLU A 106 23.70 -12.54 6.49
C GLU A 106 22.91 -13.55 5.66
N VAL A 107 22.43 -14.65 6.27
CA VAL A 107 21.58 -15.64 5.61
C VAL A 107 20.27 -15.01 5.15
N ALA A 108 19.63 -14.18 5.97
CA ALA A 108 18.38 -13.50 5.60
C ALA A 108 18.60 -12.51 4.45
N VAL A 109 19.65 -11.69 4.52
CA VAL A 109 20.00 -10.70 3.49
C VAL A 109 20.31 -11.38 2.16
N SER A 110 20.98 -12.53 2.18
CA SER A 110 21.30 -13.30 0.96
C SER A 110 20.07 -13.77 0.17
N ARG A 111 18.88 -13.78 0.80
CA ARG A 111 17.60 -14.19 0.18
C ARG A 111 16.83 -13.00 -0.39
N LEU A 112 17.25 -11.78 -0.13
CA LEU A 112 16.60 -10.57 -0.66
C LEU A 112 17.03 -10.31 -2.10
N SER A 113 16.15 -9.66 -2.87
CA SER A 113 16.56 -9.13 -4.18
C SER A 113 17.52 -7.95 -3.95
N GLY A 114 18.82 -8.21 -4.01
CA GLY A 114 19.87 -7.22 -3.76
C GLY A 114 20.48 -7.35 -2.36
N SER A 115 20.29 -6.35 -1.51
CA SER A 115 20.83 -6.29 -0.15
C SER A 115 19.76 -5.79 0.84
N ASP A 116 20.14 -5.41 2.06
CA ASP A 116 19.21 -4.84 3.03
C ASP A 116 18.88 -3.36 2.73
N HIS A 117 18.20 -3.09 1.62
CA HIS A 117 17.74 -1.76 1.22
C HIS A 117 16.22 -1.60 1.34
N PHE A 118 15.76 -0.35 1.42
CA PHE A 118 14.34 -0.02 1.37
C PHE A 118 13.70 -0.37 0.02
N SER A 119 14.47 -0.40 -1.08
CA SER A 119 14.01 -0.72 -2.44
C SER A 119 13.92 -2.23 -2.73
N SER A 120 14.56 -3.08 -1.92
CA SER A 120 14.53 -4.53 -2.14
C SER A 120 13.13 -5.10 -1.95
N ARG A 121 12.76 -6.07 -2.80
CA ARG A 121 11.44 -6.71 -2.80
C ARG A 121 11.40 -7.88 -1.83
N ILE A 122 10.23 -8.10 -1.26
CA ILE A 122 9.89 -9.29 -0.47
C ILE A 122 9.32 -10.37 -1.38
N TRP A 123 9.31 -11.63 -0.93
CA TRP A 123 9.09 -12.79 -1.80
C TRP A 123 7.77 -12.77 -2.61
N TRP A 124 6.72 -12.13 -2.08
CA TRP A 124 5.43 -12.01 -2.76
C TRP A 124 5.31 -10.74 -3.63
N ASP A 125 6.23 -9.79 -3.50
CA ASP A 125 6.24 -8.51 -4.21
C ASP A 125 6.98 -8.62 -5.56
N VAL A 126 6.37 -9.34 -6.50
CA VAL A 126 6.91 -9.52 -7.85
C VAL A 126 6.67 -8.28 -8.73
N ALA A 127 7.58 -8.01 -9.67
CA ALA A 127 7.41 -6.95 -10.66
C ALA A 127 6.11 -7.14 -11.46
N LYS A 128 5.44 -6.03 -11.79
CA LYS A 128 4.21 -5.98 -12.57
C LYS A 128 4.51 -5.40 -13.94
#